data_AF-A0A3B9SWH2-F1
#
_entry.id   AF-A0A3B9SWH2-F1
#
_cell.length_a   1.000
_cell.length_b   1.000
_cell.length_c   1.000
_cell.angle_alpha   90.00
_cell.angle_beta   90.00
_cell.angle_gamma   90.00
#
_symmetry.space_group_name_H-M   'P 1'
#
loop_
_entity.id
_entity.type
_entity.pdbx_description
1 polymer ?
#
loop_
_entity_poly.entity_id
_entity_poly.type
_entity_poly.pdbx_seq_one_letter_code
_entity_poly.pdbx_strand_id
1 'polypeptide(L)'
;MPQEKEPKGITRRQFLKGATALGASALLSSCGFKGEPAGEQPTKIPSPTETIPPAKAPTQESSPIPEPTSTPEIVSIPGIILTEEYLKNAFAGIGGEEVITNGQEEVSVVQFGQEYVSQSWGEEINFANLPQSPINSLKYLVSLGVYQGQEGVYFPGKQGEEVVFPQLKDLSFPTLTLEKVPFEGEQREQEHPEWIFPQGLVLRPDTQMTVVGLLNDPKPEGEITVDKGAPGGEPNSVLVAFTDYLRADENNIPRHYLAILPLHFPADPENKNTLSLQNFLKANGYQYDSQTKEITFIDPQTEKQTRVGLNLIEEDFIKDLRQETGLAFVDQMKGELIRNPVVPYPDQMPAVWELSKQEDEKGNISFLLQEENDQGELVPYARAFYDEEKEGWKWQKILSAEEKLAQVPQIEGLKALWQEEKIIYQAEANNPYGLEEGEYAGEFVPNV
;
A
#
# COMPACT_ATOMS: atom_id res chain seq x y z
N MET A 1 -20.31 5.04 -60.61
CA MET A 1 -19.00 4.38 -60.51
C MET A 1 -18.94 3.68 -59.16
N PRO A 2 -18.92 2.34 -59.13
CA PRO A 2 -18.85 1.58 -57.89
C PRO A 2 -17.38 1.51 -57.43
N GLN A 3 -17.13 1.72 -56.13
CA GLN A 3 -15.82 1.45 -55.53
C GLN A 3 -15.77 0.00 -55.04
N GLU A 4 -14.68 -0.66 -55.39
CA GLU A 4 -14.35 -2.06 -55.19
C GLU A 4 -14.25 -2.44 -53.71
N LYS A 5 -14.62 -3.68 -53.42
CA LYS A 5 -14.42 -4.37 -52.16
C LYS A 5 -13.12 -5.17 -52.17
N GLU A 6 -12.52 -5.22 -50.98
CA GLU A 6 -11.68 -6.28 -50.38
C GLU A 6 -10.16 -6.30 -50.69
N PRO A 7 -9.30 -6.79 -49.74
CA PRO A 7 -9.58 -7.89 -48.80
C PRO A 7 -9.29 -7.67 -47.30
N LYS A 8 -10.02 -8.45 -46.50
CA LYS A 8 -9.78 -8.71 -45.08
C LYS A 8 -8.42 -9.39 -44.88
N GLY A 9 -7.51 -8.70 -44.21
CA GLY A 9 -6.25 -9.27 -43.72
C GLY A 9 -6.48 -10.09 -42.45
N ILE A 10 -6.12 -11.36 -42.49
CA ILE A 10 -6.10 -12.28 -41.36
C ILE A 10 -4.99 -11.84 -40.40
N THR A 11 -5.33 -11.48 -39.16
CA THR A 11 -4.38 -11.03 -38.14
C THR A 11 -3.84 -12.20 -37.30
N ARG A 12 -2.60 -12.07 -36.83
CA ARG A 12 -1.72 -13.09 -36.19
C ARG A 12 -2.32 -13.92 -35.03
N ARG A 13 -3.52 -13.61 -34.52
CA ARG A 13 -4.24 -14.43 -33.51
C ARG A 13 -4.92 -15.69 -34.05
N GLN A 14 -4.93 -15.91 -35.37
CA GLN A 14 -5.42 -17.17 -35.97
C GLN A 14 -4.31 -18.16 -36.38
N PHE A 15 -3.03 -17.83 -36.15
CA PHE A 15 -1.90 -18.73 -36.46
C PHE A 15 -1.14 -19.24 -35.21
N LEU A 16 -1.48 -18.75 -34.00
CA LEU A 16 -0.82 -19.16 -32.74
C LEU A 16 -1.73 -19.98 -31.80
N LYS A 17 -2.84 -20.55 -32.31
CA LYS A 17 -3.56 -21.65 -31.66
C LYS A 17 -3.15 -23.04 -32.17
N GLY A 18 -2.06 -23.12 -32.92
CA GLY A 18 -1.53 -24.37 -33.46
C GLY A 18 -0.02 -24.32 -33.61
N ALA A 19 0.70 -24.50 -32.50
CA ALA A 19 2.06 -25.06 -32.39
C ALA A 19 2.72 -24.55 -31.10
N THR A 20 2.62 -25.33 -30.02
CA THR A 20 3.70 -25.68 -29.06
C THR A 20 3.09 -26.42 -27.87
N ALA A 21 2.58 -27.62 -28.16
CA ALA A 21 2.64 -28.72 -27.21
C ALA A 21 3.81 -29.60 -27.64
N LEU A 22 4.67 -29.95 -26.68
CA LEU A 22 5.63 -31.06 -26.64
C LEU A 22 7.10 -30.81 -27.02
N GLY A 23 7.94 -31.15 -26.02
CA GLY A 23 9.36 -31.53 -26.09
C GLY A 23 10.03 -31.12 -24.77
N ALA A 24 10.40 -31.98 -23.82
CA ALA A 24 10.84 -33.37 -23.83
C ALA A 24 10.49 -34.04 -22.47
N SER A 25 10.45 -35.37 -22.24
CA SER A 25 11.49 -36.36 -22.50
C SER A 25 11.00 -37.82 -22.28
N ALA A 26 11.62 -38.72 -23.04
CA ALA A 26 12.17 -40.04 -22.67
C ALA A 26 11.27 -41.25 -22.26
N LEU A 27 11.34 -42.29 -23.10
CA LEU A 27 11.75 -43.69 -22.85
C LEU A 27 11.01 -44.60 -21.82
N LEU A 28 10.57 -45.73 -22.39
CA LEU A 28 10.57 -47.14 -21.90
C LEU A 28 9.34 -47.74 -21.16
N SER A 29 9.09 -49.00 -21.57
CA SER A 29 8.30 -50.07 -20.94
C SER A 29 6.79 -50.03 -21.20
N SER A 30 6.24 -50.83 -22.12
CA SER A 30 6.05 -52.29 -22.14
C SER A 30 4.80 -52.79 -21.38
N CYS A 31 4.11 -53.73 -22.05
CA CYS A 31 3.01 -54.59 -21.62
C CYS A 31 1.57 -54.02 -21.57
N GLY A 32 0.68 -54.64 -22.37
CA GLY A 32 -0.75 -54.68 -22.03
C GLY A 32 -1.80 -54.87 -23.14
N PHE A 33 -1.82 -56.05 -23.78
CA PHE A 33 -3.04 -56.80 -24.17
C PHE A 33 -4.10 -56.23 -25.16
N LYS A 34 -4.24 -56.85 -26.34
CA LYS A 34 -5.39 -57.69 -26.79
C LYS A 34 -5.34 -58.01 -28.30
N GLY A 35 -5.64 -59.26 -28.65
CA GLY A 35 -6.24 -59.63 -29.95
C GLY A 35 -5.49 -60.66 -30.80
N GLU A 36 -5.67 -61.95 -30.50
CA GLU A 36 -5.59 -63.07 -31.45
C GLU A 36 -6.69 -62.97 -32.55
N PRO A 37 -6.68 -63.74 -33.67
CA PRO A 37 -6.20 -65.13 -33.79
C PRO A 37 -5.49 -65.56 -35.10
N ALA A 38 -4.82 -66.72 -35.06
CA ALA A 38 -5.06 -67.91 -35.91
C ALA A 38 -3.78 -68.75 -36.15
N GLY A 39 -3.88 -70.07 -35.96
CA GLY A 39 -3.15 -71.05 -36.79
C GLY A 39 -2.22 -72.05 -36.10
N GLU A 40 -2.74 -73.28 -35.94
CA GLU A 40 -2.05 -74.58 -36.08
C GLU A 40 -1.14 -75.17 -34.97
N GLN A 41 -1.67 -76.27 -34.40
CA GLN A 41 -1.00 -77.41 -33.73
C GLN A 41 -0.10 -78.21 -34.72
N PRO A 42 0.80 -79.16 -34.33
CA PRO A 42 0.57 -80.16 -33.25
C PRO A 42 1.79 -80.77 -32.46
N THR A 43 1.41 -81.46 -31.36
CA THR A 43 1.87 -82.80 -30.83
C THR A 43 2.98 -83.01 -29.76
N LYS A 44 2.54 -83.72 -28.67
CA LYS A 44 3.14 -84.85 -27.88
C LYS A 44 3.95 -84.61 -26.56
N ILE A 45 3.26 -84.74 -25.39
CA ILE A 45 3.32 -85.78 -24.27
C ILE A 45 4.66 -86.56 -24.03
N PRO A 46 5.09 -87.04 -22.81
CA PRO A 46 4.58 -86.98 -21.39
C PRO A 46 5.59 -86.62 -20.24
N SER A 47 5.05 -86.49 -19.01
CA SER A 47 5.59 -86.69 -17.61
C SER A 47 6.63 -87.81 -17.37
N PRO A 48 7.35 -87.94 -16.20
CA PRO A 48 6.84 -87.81 -14.80
C PRO A 48 7.75 -87.30 -13.64
N THR A 49 7.06 -86.95 -12.55
CA THR A 49 7.26 -87.11 -11.08
C THR A 49 8.64 -87.39 -10.44
N GLU A 50 9.00 -86.63 -9.39
CA GLU A 50 9.35 -87.07 -7.99
C GLU A 50 9.84 -85.84 -7.16
N THR A 51 9.15 -85.40 -6.10
CA THR A 51 9.21 -85.76 -4.65
C THR A 51 10.11 -84.82 -3.80
N ILE A 52 9.59 -84.45 -2.62
CA ILE A 52 9.88 -83.29 -1.74
C ILE A 52 11.11 -83.50 -0.82
N PRO A 53 11.78 -82.44 -0.31
CA PRO A 53 11.77 -82.18 1.15
C PRO A 53 11.67 -80.67 1.54
N PRO A 54 11.43 -80.34 2.83
CA PRO A 54 10.55 -79.25 3.25
C PRO A 54 11.22 -77.92 3.65
N ALA A 55 10.41 -76.85 3.55
CA ALA A 55 10.34 -75.62 4.35
C ALA A 55 11.64 -74.98 4.88
N LYS A 56 12.09 -73.93 4.18
CA LYS A 56 12.80 -72.79 4.78
C LYS A 56 11.85 -71.59 4.83
N ALA A 57 11.93 -70.84 5.92
CA ALA A 57 11.10 -69.71 6.31
C ALA A 57 10.86 -68.68 5.17
N PRO A 58 9.71 -67.99 5.14
CA PRO A 58 9.50 -66.92 4.17
C PRO A 58 10.45 -65.76 4.48
N THR A 59 11.35 -65.51 3.54
CA THR A 59 12.07 -64.24 3.43
C THR A 59 11.02 -63.13 3.33
N GLN A 60 11.06 -62.16 4.25
CA GLN A 60 10.31 -60.91 4.10
C GLN A 60 10.74 -60.28 2.77
N GLU A 61 9.83 -60.25 1.80
CA GLU A 61 9.89 -59.26 0.74
C GLU A 61 9.84 -57.89 1.41
N SER A 62 10.95 -57.17 1.32
CA SER A 62 11.01 -55.76 1.66
C SER A 62 9.96 -55.04 0.82
N SER A 63 8.93 -54.52 1.49
CA SER A 63 8.02 -53.53 0.91
C SER A 63 8.84 -52.45 0.19
N PRO A 64 8.41 -51.99 -1.01
CA PRO A 64 9.07 -50.88 -1.65
C PRO A 64 9.03 -49.68 -0.70
N ILE A 65 10.22 -49.18 -0.37
CA ILE A 65 10.39 -47.88 0.28
C ILE A 65 9.70 -46.89 -0.67
N PRO A 66 8.69 -46.11 -0.21
CA PRO A 66 8.11 -45.07 -1.05
C PRO A 66 9.25 -44.15 -1.51
N GLU A 67 9.33 -43.91 -2.82
CA GLU A 67 10.27 -42.94 -3.38
C GLU A 67 10.12 -41.63 -2.59
N PRO A 68 11.24 -40.97 -2.22
CA PRO A 68 11.16 -39.68 -1.57
C PRO A 68 10.43 -38.73 -2.52
N THR A 69 9.20 -38.38 -2.16
CA THR A 69 8.45 -37.30 -2.81
C THR A 69 9.37 -36.10 -2.81
N SER A 70 9.78 -35.64 -4.00
CA SER A 70 10.70 -34.52 -4.16
C SER A 70 10.17 -33.35 -3.33
N THR A 71 10.91 -32.97 -2.28
CA THR A 71 10.57 -31.80 -1.46
C THR A 71 10.45 -30.61 -2.42
N PRO A 72 9.32 -29.88 -2.42
CA PRO A 72 9.14 -28.75 -3.32
C PRO A 72 10.30 -27.78 -3.16
N GLU A 73 10.86 -27.33 -4.30
CA GLU A 73 11.96 -26.39 -4.33
C GLU A 73 11.49 -25.05 -3.74
N ILE A 74 12.11 -24.65 -2.63
CA ILE A 74 11.79 -23.39 -1.96
C ILE A 74 12.73 -22.32 -2.50
N VAL A 75 12.17 -21.30 -3.13
CA VAL A 75 12.92 -20.10 -3.54
C VAL A 75 12.87 -19.10 -2.39
N SER A 76 14.02 -18.62 -1.92
CA SER A 76 14.10 -17.58 -0.89
C SER A 76 14.73 -16.32 -1.48
N ILE A 77 14.02 -15.20 -1.35
CA ILE A 77 14.41 -13.88 -1.82
C ILE A 77 14.63 -13.01 -0.58
N PRO A 78 15.86 -12.54 -0.32
CA PRO A 78 16.14 -11.71 0.85
C PRO A 78 15.52 -10.32 0.68
N GLY A 79 15.04 -9.74 1.78
CA GLY A 79 14.70 -8.32 1.83
C GLY A 79 15.96 -7.45 1.83
N ILE A 80 15.83 -6.21 1.39
CA ILE A 80 16.93 -5.23 1.40
C ILE A 80 16.67 -4.11 2.41
N ILE A 81 17.70 -3.30 2.69
CA ILE A 81 17.54 -2.08 3.47
C ILE A 81 17.17 -0.94 2.52
N LEU A 82 16.04 -0.29 2.77
CA LEU A 82 15.54 0.86 2.03
C LEU A 82 15.97 2.14 2.77
N THR A 83 16.98 2.81 2.23
CA THR A 83 17.45 4.13 2.67
C THR A 83 16.95 5.21 1.72
N GLU A 84 16.96 6.47 2.17
CA GLU A 84 16.69 7.59 1.26
C GLU A 84 17.66 7.62 0.08
N GLU A 85 18.96 7.38 0.33
CA GLU A 85 19.98 7.40 -0.71
C GLU A 85 19.73 6.30 -1.75
N TYR A 86 19.30 5.12 -1.31
CA TYR A 86 18.92 4.03 -2.22
C TYR A 86 17.78 4.47 -3.15
N LEU A 87 16.74 5.11 -2.63
CA LEU A 87 15.60 5.59 -3.41
C LEU A 87 15.95 6.78 -4.31
N LYS A 88 16.78 7.73 -3.85
CA LYS A 88 17.28 8.84 -4.68
C LYS A 88 18.11 8.33 -5.87
N ASN A 89 18.79 7.20 -5.71
CA ASN A 89 19.58 6.56 -6.75
C ASN A 89 18.80 5.50 -7.55
N ALA A 90 17.54 5.22 -7.23
CA ALA A 90 16.73 4.17 -7.85
C ALA A 90 16.70 4.23 -9.38
N PHE A 91 16.60 5.46 -9.91
CA PHE A 91 16.50 5.75 -11.35
C PHE A 91 17.79 6.36 -11.91
N ALA A 92 18.93 6.22 -11.21
CA ALA A 92 20.19 6.74 -11.69
C ALA A 92 20.62 6.04 -12.99
N GLY A 93 20.92 6.85 -14.02
CA GLY A 93 21.33 6.37 -15.34
C GLY A 93 20.18 6.07 -16.30
N ILE A 94 18.93 6.38 -15.92
CA ILE A 94 17.73 6.23 -16.75
C ILE A 94 17.52 7.51 -17.55
N GLY A 95 17.46 7.39 -18.88
CA GLY A 95 17.42 8.52 -19.80
C GLY A 95 16.02 9.08 -20.07
N GLY A 96 14.98 8.33 -19.71
CA GLY A 96 13.58 8.67 -19.98
C GLY A 96 13.01 8.00 -21.24
N GLU A 97 13.87 7.38 -22.07
CA GLU A 97 13.50 6.64 -23.28
C GLU A 97 13.09 5.20 -22.98
N GLU A 98 13.38 4.72 -21.77
CA GLU A 98 12.98 3.41 -21.28
C GLU A 98 11.45 3.30 -21.29
N VAL A 99 10.97 2.10 -21.63
CA VAL A 99 9.55 1.82 -21.79
C VAL A 99 9.09 0.88 -20.68
N ILE A 100 7.88 1.13 -20.19
CA ILE A 100 7.16 0.27 -19.27
C ILE A 100 5.96 -0.32 -19.99
N THR A 101 5.75 -1.62 -19.81
CA THR A 101 4.57 -2.30 -20.34
C THR A 101 3.73 -2.95 -19.25
N ASN A 102 2.42 -2.93 -19.44
CA ASN A 102 1.46 -3.73 -18.69
C ASN A 102 1.02 -5.00 -19.48
N GLY A 103 1.74 -5.33 -20.54
CA GLY A 103 1.42 -6.42 -21.47
C GLY A 103 0.37 -6.08 -22.53
N GLN A 104 -0.32 -4.93 -22.42
CA GLN A 104 -1.29 -4.43 -23.41
C GLN A 104 -0.78 -3.17 -24.10
N GLU A 105 -0.17 -2.28 -23.33
CA GLU A 105 0.32 -0.98 -23.73
C GLU A 105 1.78 -0.80 -23.30
N GLU A 106 2.49 0.04 -24.03
CA GLU A 106 3.87 0.44 -23.80
C GLU A 106 3.90 1.96 -23.67
N VAL A 107 4.43 2.45 -22.55
CA VAL A 107 4.52 3.88 -22.24
C VAL A 107 5.94 4.22 -21.81
N SER A 108 6.42 5.42 -22.12
CA SER A 108 7.73 5.84 -21.61
C SER A 108 7.68 6.04 -20.09
N VAL A 109 8.82 5.87 -19.42
CA VAL A 109 8.93 6.13 -17.97
C VAL A 109 8.53 7.57 -17.60
N VAL A 110 8.79 8.54 -18.49
CA VAL A 110 8.40 9.93 -18.26
C VAL A 110 6.89 10.09 -18.31
N GLN A 111 6.25 9.57 -19.35
CA GLN A 111 4.79 9.65 -19.51
C GLN A 111 4.07 8.89 -18.38
N PHE A 112 4.58 7.71 -18.01
CA PHE A 112 4.05 6.94 -16.89
C PHE A 112 4.04 7.74 -15.59
N GLY A 113 5.12 8.44 -15.26
CA GLY A 113 5.19 9.31 -14.07
C GLY A 113 4.19 10.47 -14.10
N GLN A 114 4.16 11.19 -15.23
CA GLN A 114 3.35 12.39 -15.39
C GLN A 114 1.84 12.09 -15.44
N GLU A 115 1.46 10.95 -16.02
CA GLU A 115 0.05 10.58 -16.17
C GLU A 115 -0.37 9.61 -15.07
N TYR A 116 0.12 8.37 -15.10
CA TYR A 116 -0.38 7.30 -14.24
C TYR A 116 -0.03 7.52 -12.77
N VAL A 117 1.25 7.78 -12.47
CA VAL A 117 1.70 7.93 -11.07
C VAL A 117 1.05 9.17 -10.45
N SER A 118 1.08 10.31 -11.15
CA SER A 118 0.50 11.55 -10.64
C SER A 118 -1.01 11.44 -10.37
N GLN A 119 -1.78 10.80 -11.27
CA GLN A 119 -3.22 10.58 -11.06
C GLN A 119 -3.49 9.59 -9.92
N SER A 120 -2.69 8.52 -9.83
CA SER A 120 -2.88 7.51 -8.78
C SER A 120 -2.65 8.07 -7.37
N TRP A 121 -1.68 8.97 -7.22
CA TRP A 121 -1.35 9.62 -5.95
C TRP A 121 -1.96 11.02 -5.78
N GLY A 122 -2.59 11.59 -6.81
CA GLY A 122 -3.34 12.86 -6.75
C GLY A 122 -2.47 14.06 -6.43
N GLU A 123 -1.21 13.94 -6.81
CA GLU A 123 -0.16 14.91 -6.60
C GLU A 123 0.74 14.87 -7.84
N GLU A 124 1.39 15.99 -8.15
CA GLU A 124 2.26 16.05 -9.30
C GLU A 124 3.58 15.31 -9.01
N ILE A 125 3.81 14.20 -9.72
CA ILE A 125 5.04 13.43 -9.65
C ILE A 125 5.77 13.52 -10.99
N ASN A 126 6.85 14.30 -11.00
CA ASN A 126 7.69 14.46 -12.17
C ASN A 126 8.89 13.49 -12.10
N PHE A 127 9.08 12.71 -13.16
CA PHE A 127 10.21 11.78 -13.31
C PHE A 127 11.57 12.47 -13.08
N ALA A 128 11.73 13.71 -13.56
CA ALA A 128 12.97 14.48 -13.40
C ALA A 128 13.31 14.81 -11.93
N ASN A 129 12.30 14.82 -11.05
CA ASN A 129 12.46 15.17 -9.64
C ASN A 129 12.61 13.94 -8.74
N LEU A 130 12.47 12.71 -9.26
CA LEU A 130 12.61 11.49 -8.47
C LEU A 130 13.95 11.41 -7.71
N PRO A 131 15.10 11.80 -8.29
CA PRO A 131 16.37 11.79 -7.56
C PRO A 131 16.44 12.76 -6.38
N GLN A 132 15.51 13.72 -6.29
CA GLN A 132 15.41 14.69 -5.21
C GLN A 132 14.35 14.31 -4.16
N SER A 133 13.46 13.37 -4.46
CA SER A 133 12.37 12.96 -3.59
C SER A 133 12.35 11.42 -3.44
N PRO A 134 12.89 10.88 -2.33
CA PRO A 134 12.84 9.44 -2.06
C PRO A 134 11.39 8.94 -1.91
N ILE A 135 10.49 9.76 -1.37
CA ILE A 135 9.05 9.47 -1.30
C ILE A 135 8.45 9.32 -2.70
N ASN A 136 8.68 10.27 -3.60
CA ASN A 136 8.12 10.18 -4.95
C ASN A 136 8.72 8.99 -5.71
N SER A 137 10.00 8.67 -5.46
CA SER A 137 10.62 7.47 -5.98
C SER A 137 9.90 6.22 -5.48
N LEU A 138 9.62 6.10 -4.19
CA LEU A 138 8.86 4.98 -3.64
C LEU A 138 7.44 4.88 -4.24
N LYS A 139 6.69 5.99 -4.29
CA LYS A 139 5.35 6.08 -4.89
C LYS A 139 5.37 5.62 -6.35
N TYR A 140 6.38 6.02 -7.11
CA TYR A 140 6.60 5.56 -8.48
C TYR A 140 6.80 4.04 -8.56
N LEU A 141 7.65 3.48 -7.69
CA LEU A 141 7.93 2.04 -7.65
C LEU A 141 6.69 1.20 -7.30
N VAL A 142 5.86 1.65 -6.37
CA VAL A 142 4.58 1.02 -6.04
C VAL A 142 3.65 1.03 -7.24
N SER A 143 3.51 2.20 -7.89
CA SER A 143 2.62 2.38 -9.05
C SER A 143 3.02 1.47 -10.22
N LEU A 144 4.32 1.28 -10.44
CA LEU A 144 4.84 0.37 -11.45
C LEU A 144 4.35 -1.07 -11.24
N GLY A 145 4.34 -1.56 -10.00
CA GLY A 145 3.92 -2.93 -9.69
C GLY A 145 2.44 -3.16 -9.98
N VAL A 146 1.62 -2.17 -9.62
CA VAL A 146 0.18 -2.15 -9.92
C VAL A 146 -0.06 -2.08 -11.43
N TYR A 147 0.63 -1.16 -12.11
CA TYR A 147 0.48 -0.98 -13.57
C TYR A 147 0.83 -2.25 -14.33
N GLN A 148 1.88 -2.97 -13.91
CA GLN A 148 2.27 -4.24 -14.49
C GLN A 148 1.35 -5.41 -14.10
N GLY A 149 0.44 -5.22 -13.13
CA GLY A 149 -0.49 -6.24 -12.66
C GLY A 149 0.19 -7.45 -12.03
N GLN A 150 1.35 -7.27 -11.40
CA GLN A 150 2.12 -8.38 -10.81
C GLN A 150 1.61 -8.71 -9.41
N GLU A 151 1.04 -9.90 -9.24
CA GLU A 151 0.68 -10.48 -7.94
C GLU A 151 1.78 -11.44 -7.44
N GLY A 152 1.94 -11.56 -6.12
CA GLY A 152 2.97 -12.38 -5.51
C GLY A 152 4.24 -11.57 -5.21
N VAL A 153 5.29 -11.78 -6.02
CA VAL A 153 6.58 -11.11 -5.82
C VAL A 153 6.89 -10.21 -7.01
N TYR A 154 6.75 -8.91 -6.78
CA TYR A 154 7.02 -7.88 -7.76
C TYR A 154 8.48 -7.41 -7.66
N PHE A 155 9.18 -7.36 -8.79
CA PHE A 155 10.55 -6.86 -8.89
C PHE A 155 10.58 -5.55 -9.70
N PRO A 156 10.56 -4.38 -9.05
CA PRO A 156 10.53 -3.09 -9.75
C PRO A 156 11.65 -2.90 -10.78
N GLY A 157 12.83 -3.45 -10.52
CA GLY A 157 13.97 -3.32 -11.43
C GLY A 157 13.87 -4.12 -12.72
N LYS A 158 12.84 -4.95 -12.89
CA LYS A 158 12.76 -5.94 -13.97
C LYS A 158 11.42 -5.91 -14.70
N GLN A 159 11.46 -6.30 -15.97
CA GLN A 159 10.29 -6.66 -16.77
C GLN A 159 10.53 -8.06 -17.35
N GLY A 160 9.91 -9.06 -16.74
CA GLY A 160 10.30 -10.46 -16.98
C GLY A 160 11.76 -10.68 -16.57
N GLU A 161 12.57 -11.17 -17.50
CA GLU A 161 14.01 -11.42 -17.29
C GLU A 161 14.89 -10.18 -17.58
N GLU A 162 14.32 -9.13 -18.20
CA GLU A 162 15.07 -7.93 -18.56
C GLU A 162 15.20 -6.99 -17.37
N VAL A 163 16.42 -6.47 -17.14
CA VAL A 163 16.69 -5.48 -16.11
C VAL A 163 16.53 -4.08 -16.70
N VAL A 164 15.41 -3.43 -16.37
CA VAL A 164 15.08 -2.07 -16.83
C VAL A 164 15.70 -1.01 -15.92
N PHE A 165 15.70 -1.25 -14.62
CA PHE A 165 16.32 -0.35 -13.63
C PHE A 165 17.42 -1.10 -12.86
N PRO A 166 18.69 -0.99 -13.28
CA PRO A 166 19.79 -1.77 -12.72
C PRO A 166 20.00 -1.62 -11.21
N GLN A 167 19.74 -0.43 -10.66
CA GLN A 167 19.89 -0.15 -9.23
C GLN A 167 18.84 -0.88 -8.38
N LEU A 168 17.73 -1.30 -9.01
CA LEU A 168 16.57 -1.92 -8.37
C LEU A 168 16.46 -3.42 -8.65
N LYS A 169 17.45 -4.03 -9.31
CA LYS A 169 17.38 -5.42 -9.80
C LYS A 169 17.11 -6.45 -8.70
N ASP A 170 17.51 -6.14 -7.46
CA ASP A 170 17.42 -7.02 -6.29
C ASP A 170 16.29 -6.57 -5.33
N LEU A 171 15.67 -5.41 -5.57
CA LEU A 171 14.51 -4.97 -4.80
C LEU A 171 13.30 -5.82 -5.18
N SER A 172 12.56 -6.26 -4.18
CA SER A 172 11.29 -6.95 -4.36
C SER A 172 10.24 -6.42 -3.40
N PHE A 173 8.99 -6.44 -3.83
CA PHE A 173 7.82 -6.12 -3.01
C PHE A 173 6.82 -7.28 -3.07
N PRO A 174 6.37 -7.79 -1.92
CA PRO A 174 5.19 -8.63 -1.82
C PRO A 174 3.93 -7.86 -2.27
N THR A 175 3.18 -8.39 -3.23
CA THR A 175 1.92 -7.83 -3.72
C THR A 175 0.81 -8.87 -3.62
N LEU A 176 -0.38 -8.44 -3.16
CA LEU A 176 -1.52 -9.33 -3.02
C LEU A 176 -2.85 -8.60 -3.22
N THR A 177 -3.83 -9.32 -3.76
CA THR A 177 -5.22 -8.88 -3.77
C THR A 177 -5.91 -9.34 -2.48
N LEU A 178 -6.52 -8.41 -1.75
CA LEU A 178 -7.22 -8.72 -0.51
C LEU A 178 -8.65 -9.19 -0.80
N GLU A 179 -8.83 -10.46 -1.12
CA GLU A 179 -10.17 -11.05 -1.26
C GLU A 179 -10.96 -11.02 0.06
N LYS A 180 -10.25 -11.14 1.19
CA LYS A 180 -10.83 -11.12 2.54
C LYS A 180 -10.23 -9.99 3.36
N VAL A 181 -11.11 -9.08 3.77
CA VAL A 181 -10.88 -8.02 4.75
C VAL A 181 -11.99 -8.07 5.81
N PRO A 182 -11.75 -7.58 7.04
CA PRO A 182 -12.82 -7.42 8.03
C PRO A 182 -13.98 -6.59 7.48
N PHE A 183 -15.20 -6.80 7.95
CA PHE A 183 -16.34 -6.00 7.47
C PHE A 183 -16.25 -4.57 8.00
N GLU A 184 -16.83 -3.59 7.30
CA GLU A 184 -16.68 -2.16 7.63
C GLU A 184 -17.00 -1.82 9.09
N GLY A 185 -18.03 -2.43 9.69
CA GLY A 185 -18.34 -2.24 11.12
C GLY A 185 -17.19 -2.68 12.05
N GLU A 186 -16.56 -3.81 11.75
CA GLU A 186 -15.42 -4.33 12.51
C GLU A 186 -14.18 -3.45 12.32
N GLN A 187 -14.01 -2.84 11.14
CA GLN A 187 -12.92 -1.90 10.86
C GLN A 187 -13.07 -0.56 11.61
N ARG A 188 -14.31 -0.16 11.95
CA ARG A 188 -14.56 1.04 12.75
C ARG A 188 -14.43 0.79 14.24
N GLU A 189 -14.63 -0.45 14.68
CA GLU A 189 -14.56 -0.88 16.09
C GLU A 189 -13.24 -1.61 16.39
N GLN A 190 -12.17 -1.26 15.69
CA GLN A 190 -10.86 -1.89 15.85
C GLN A 190 -10.37 -1.75 17.28
N GLU A 191 -9.78 -2.82 17.79
CA GLU A 191 -8.96 -2.74 18.99
C GLU A 191 -7.62 -2.12 18.59
N HIS A 192 -7.24 -1.05 19.27
CA HIS A 192 -6.03 -0.26 19.03
C HIS A 192 -5.98 0.53 17.70
N PRO A 193 -7.00 1.37 17.41
CA PRO A 193 -6.98 2.22 16.20
C PRO A 193 -5.81 3.21 16.19
N GLU A 194 -5.23 3.53 17.36
CA GLU A 194 -4.07 4.41 17.51
C GLU A 194 -2.77 3.88 16.87
N TRP A 195 -2.71 2.59 16.53
CA TRP A 195 -1.54 2.00 15.87
C TRP A 195 -1.69 1.86 14.35
N ILE A 196 -2.82 2.30 13.79
CA ILE A 196 -3.12 2.22 12.37
C ILE A 196 -3.16 3.64 11.80
N PHE A 197 -2.35 3.87 10.77
CA PHE A 197 -2.30 5.17 10.08
C PHE A 197 -2.56 4.98 8.59
N PRO A 198 -3.35 5.86 7.95
CA PRO A 198 -4.11 6.95 8.56
C PRO A 198 -5.24 6.45 9.48
N GLN A 199 -5.62 7.25 10.49
CA GLN A 199 -6.67 6.87 11.44
C GLN A 199 -8.03 6.70 10.75
N GLY A 200 -8.78 5.66 11.10
CA GLY A 200 -10.07 5.37 10.49
C GLY A 200 -9.99 4.76 9.10
N LEU A 201 -8.84 4.17 8.74
CA LEU A 201 -8.64 3.44 7.49
C LEU A 201 -9.76 2.41 7.26
N VAL A 202 -10.37 2.44 6.07
CA VAL A 202 -11.38 1.47 5.63
C VAL A 202 -10.92 0.82 4.34
N LEU A 203 -10.83 -0.50 4.35
CA LEU A 203 -10.47 -1.34 3.20
C LEU A 203 -11.68 -2.15 2.71
N ARG A 204 -11.66 -2.51 1.43
CA ARG A 204 -12.70 -3.33 0.81
C ARG A 204 -12.10 -4.58 0.18
N PRO A 205 -12.90 -5.64 -0.02
CA PRO A 205 -12.49 -6.76 -0.85
C PRO A 205 -11.97 -6.29 -2.21
N ASP A 206 -11.02 -7.03 -2.75
CA ASP A 206 -10.36 -6.78 -4.03
C ASP A 206 -9.43 -5.55 -4.05
N THR A 207 -9.21 -4.90 -2.89
CA THR A 207 -8.16 -3.89 -2.74
C THR A 207 -6.80 -4.56 -2.88
N GLN A 208 -5.90 -4.05 -3.72
CA GLN A 208 -4.54 -4.57 -3.77
C GLN A 208 -3.67 -3.94 -2.68
N MET A 209 -2.80 -4.74 -2.09
CA MET A 209 -1.82 -4.33 -1.10
C MET A 209 -0.41 -4.67 -1.57
N THR A 210 0.46 -3.67 -1.56
CA THR A 210 1.90 -3.81 -1.77
C THR A 210 2.60 -3.61 -0.43
N VAL A 211 3.30 -4.62 0.05
CA VAL A 211 4.08 -4.53 1.30
C VAL A 211 5.42 -3.89 0.97
N VAL A 212 5.67 -2.68 1.47
CA VAL A 212 6.90 -1.94 1.17
C VAL A 212 8.04 -2.45 2.05
N GLY A 213 7.84 -2.48 3.36
CA GLY A 213 8.88 -2.90 4.29
C GLY A 213 8.52 -2.66 5.75
N LEU A 214 9.28 -3.31 6.63
CA LEU A 214 9.21 -3.13 8.08
C LEU A 214 9.82 -1.78 8.47
N LEU A 215 9.11 -1.07 9.34
CA LEU A 215 9.64 0.14 9.97
C LEU A 215 10.60 -0.27 11.08
N ASN A 216 11.89 0.07 10.93
CA ASN A 216 12.89 -0.16 11.96
C ASN A 216 12.87 0.98 13.00
N ASP A 217 11.72 1.19 13.63
CA ASP A 217 11.53 2.29 14.57
C ASP A 217 12.11 1.93 15.94
N PRO A 218 13.18 2.58 16.43
CA PRO A 218 13.56 2.45 17.81
C PRO A 218 12.57 3.27 18.64
N LYS A 219 11.52 2.63 19.16
CA LYS A 219 10.55 3.19 20.14
C LYS A 219 10.40 4.72 20.03
N PRO A 220 9.44 5.25 19.27
CA PRO A 220 9.34 6.66 19.00
C PRO A 220 9.44 7.46 20.29
N GLU A 221 10.54 8.18 20.46
CA GLU A 221 10.65 9.22 21.47
C GLU A 221 9.76 10.39 21.00
N GLY A 222 8.45 10.26 21.21
CA GLY A 222 7.54 11.41 21.37
C GLY A 222 6.86 11.98 20.11
N GLU A 223 5.93 11.23 19.51
CA GLU A 223 4.65 11.84 19.13
C GLU A 223 3.64 11.51 20.24
N ILE A 224 3.58 12.38 21.25
CA ILE A 224 2.63 12.22 22.36
C ILE A 224 1.30 12.82 21.89
N THR A 225 0.43 11.98 21.35
CA THR A 225 -1.00 12.29 21.34
C THR A 225 -1.51 12.18 22.79
N VAL A 226 -2.47 13.02 23.18
CA VAL A 226 -2.94 13.12 24.59
C VAL A 226 -3.65 11.83 25.06
N ASP A 227 -3.89 10.86 24.17
CA ASP A 227 -4.39 9.54 24.55
C ASP A 227 -3.30 8.63 25.13
N LYS A 228 -3.24 8.68 26.45
CA LYS A 228 -2.81 7.65 27.43
C LYS A 228 -2.11 6.42 26.85
N GLY A 229 -0.82 6.32 27.18
CA GLY A 229 0.04 5.17 26.91
C GLY A 229 -0.63 3.82 27.13
N ALA A 230 -0.68 3.04 26.05
CA ALA A 230 -1.06 1.65 26.08
C ALA A 230 -0.09 0.86 26.99
N PRO A 231 -0.58 -0.01 27.88
CA PRO A 231 0.24 -0.90 28.69
C PRO A 231 0.75 -2.06 27.83
N GLY A 232 1.82 -1.83 27.08
CA GLY A 232 2.47 -2.82 26.23
C GLY A 232 3.34 -2.10 25.21
N GLY A 233 4.58 -2.55 25.00
CA GLY A 233 5.47 -1.92 24.02
C GLY A 233 4.82 -1.86 22.64
N GLU A 234 5.10 -0.79 21.88
CA GLU A 234 4.54 -0.60 20.55
C GLU A 234 4.82 -1.80 19.64
N PRO A 235 3.83 -2.22 18.83
CA PRO A 235 4.03 -3.31 17.90
C PRO A 235 5.04 -2.90 16.81
N ASN A 236 5.85 -3.87 16.35
CA ASN A 236 6.58 -3.69 15.10
C ASN A 236 5.58 -3.32 14.00
N SER A 237 5.91 -2.29 13.23
CA SER A 237 5.02 -1.75 12.21
C SER A 237 5.56 -2.03 10.81
N VAL A 238 4.66 -2.05 9.84
CA VAL A 238 4.98 -2.23 8.43
C VAL A 238 4.36 -1.09 7.63
N LEU A 239 5.11 -0.60 6.65
CA LEU A 239 4.57 0.29 5.64
C LEU A 239 3.98 -0.55 4.50
N VAL A 240 2.74 -0.27 4.16
CA VAL A 240 2.04 -0.86 3.02
C VAL A 240 1.50 0.25 2.13
N ALA A 241 1.34 -0.05 0.85
CA ALA A 241 0.59 0.78 -0.07
C ALA A 241 -0.66 0.03 -0.51
N PHE A 242 -1.81 0.69 -0.45
CA PHE A 242 -3.07 0.16 -0.93
C PHE A 242 -3.43 0.79 -2.28
N THR A 243 -4.03 -0.03 -3.13
CA THR A 243 -4.58 0.38 -4.43
C THR A 243 -6.06 0.11 -4.46
N ASP A 244 -6.82 1.20 -4.58
CA ASP A 244 -8.27 1.18 -4.58
C ASP A 244 -8.83 1.55 -5.95
N TYR A 245 -9.31 0.52 -6.66
CA TYR A 245 -9.93 0.65 -7.96
C TYR A 245 -11.37 1.20 -7.91
N LEU A 246 -12.02 1.22 -6.74
CA LEU A 246 -13.33 1.88 -6.61
C LEU A 246 -13.21 3.40 -6.68
N ARG A 247 -12.02 3.92 -6.43
CA ARG A 247 -11.62 5.31 -6.61
C ARG A 247 -10.78 5.47 -7.88
N ALA A 248 -11.04 4.68 -8.92
CA ALA A 248 -10.38 4.86 -10.21
C ALA A 248 -10.97 6.06 -10.97
N ASP A 249 -10.16 6.81 -11.73
CA ASP A 249 -10.65 7.96 -12.51
C ASP A 249 -11.34 7.51 -13.80
N GLU A 250 -11.71 8.47 -14.63
CA GLU A 250 -12.32 8.22 -15.95
C GLU A 250 -11.41 7.39 -16.88
N ASN A 251 -10.09 7.38 -16.64
CA ASN A 251 -9.10 6.58 -17.37
C ASN A 251 -8.83 5.23 -16.69
N ASN A 252 -9.61 4.87 -15.67
CA ASN A 252 -9.47 3.66 -14.86
C ASN A 252 -8.12 3.57 -14.11
N ILE A 253 -7.51 4.72 -13.80
CA ILE A 253 -6.30 4.79 -12.97
C ILE A 253 -6.74 4.79 -11.50
N PRO A 254 -6.35 3.77 -10.71
CA PRO A 254 -6.81 3.60 -9.33
C PRO A 254 -6.20 4.62 -8.39
N ARG A 255 -6.79 4.75 -7.19
CA ARG A 255 -6.21 5.57 -6.13
C ARG A 255 -5.17 4.78 -5.33
N HIS A 256 -4.02 5.37 -5.05
CA HIS A 256 -3.03 4.86 -4.13
C HIS A 256 -2.99 5.65 -2.83
N TYR A 257 -2.68 4.97 -1.74
CA TYR A 257 -2.36 5.59 -0.45
C TYR A 257 -1.43 4.69 0.36
N LEU A 258 -0.55 5.32 1.13
CA LEU A 258 0.30 4.63 2.09
C LEU A 258 -0.46 4.43 3.39
N ALA A 259 -0.15 3.34 4.08
CA ALA A 259 -0.66 3.07 5.40
C ALA A 259 0.43 2.39 6.25
N ILE A 260 0.39 2.67 7.54
CA ILE A 260 1.19 1.97 8.54
C ILE A 260 0.25 1.07 9.32
N LEU A 261 0.64 -0.20 9.38
CA LEU A 261 -0.10 -1.24 10.07
C LEU A 261 0.80 -1.92 11.09
N PRO A 262 0.24 -2.39 12.21
CA PRO A 262 0.90 -3.35 13.06
C PRO A 262 1.23 -4.62 12.27
N LEU A 263 2.42 -5.16 12.49
CA LEU A 263 2.82 -6.45 11.92
C LEU A 263 1.96 -7.58 12.49
N HIS A 264 1.78 -7.55 13.81
CA HIS A 264 0.89 -8.41 14.60
C HIS A 264 0.57 -7.68 15.91
N PHE A 265 -0.58 -8.00 16.52
CA PHE A 265 -0.93 -7.49 17.84
C PHE A 265 -0.39 -8.44 18.92
N PRO A 266 0.39 -7.94 19.91
CA PRO A 266 1.02 -8.81 20.92
C PRO A 266 0.06 -9.36 21.99
N ALA A 267 -1.20 -8.89 22.06
CA ALA A 267 -2.03 -9.05 23.25
C ALA A 267 -3.24 -10.00 23.16
N ASP A 268 -3.68 -10.47 21.97
CA ASP A 268 -4.83 -11.40 21.93
C ASP A 268 -4.90 -12.30 20.67
N PRO A 269 -4.78 -13.64 20.80
CA PRO A 269 -4.97 -14.59 19.70
C PRO A 269 -6.42 -14.67 19.14
N GLU A 270 -7.40 -14.05 19.80
CA GLU A 270 -8.78 -13.91 19.30
C GLU A 270 -8.98 -12.69 18.39
N ASN A 271 -8.01 -11.78 18.32
CA ASN A 271 -8.11 -10.53 17.56
C ASN A 271 -7.90 -10.70 16.05
N LYS A 272 -8.62 -11.65 15.46
CA LYS A 272 -8.50 -12.05 14.04
C LYS A 272 -9.04 -11.00 13.08
N ASN A 273 -9.82 -10.06 13.60
CA ASN A 273 -10.50 -9.04 12.80
C ASN A 273 -9.76 -7.70 12.83
N THR A 274 -8.60 -7.60 13.49
CA THR A 274 -7.81 -6.36 13.45
C THR A 274 -7.02 -6.18 12.17
N LEU A 275 -6.83 -4.93 11.75
CA LEU A 275 -6.03 -4.54 10.59
C LEU A 275 -4.53 -4.66 10.92
N SER A 276 -4.02 -5.89 10.82
CA SER A 276 -2.57 -6.18 10.87
C SER A 276 -2.13 -6.95 9.64
N LEU A 277 -0.85 -6.81 9.28
CA LEU A 277 -0.30 -7.54 8.14
C LEU A 277 -0.47 -9.06 8.32
N GLN A 278 -0.18 -9.60 9.50
CA GLN A 278 -0.33 -11.04 9.76
C GLN A 278 -1.78 -11.52 9.55
N ASN A 279 -2.77 -10.74 10.00
CA ASN A 279 -4.18 -11.09 9.80
C ASN A 279 -4.57 -11.04 8.32
N PHE A 280 -4.15 -10.02 7.58
CA PHE A 280 -4.40 -9.94 6.14
C PHE A 280 -3.79 -11.12 5.38
N LEU A 281 -2.52 -11.44 5.65
CA LEU A 281 -1.84 -12.55 5.01
C LEU A 281 -2.58 -13.87 5.31
N LYS A 282 -2.89 -14.13 6.58
CA LYS A 282 -3.57 -15.35 7.00
C LYS A 282 -4.98 -15.49 6.41
N ALA A 283 -5.77 -14.40 6.39
CA ALA A 283 -7.12 -14.42 5.83
C ALA A 283 -7.13 -14.76 4.33
N ASN A 284 -6.09 -14.31 3.62
CA ASN A 284 -5.91 -14.50 2.18
C ASN A 284 -5.03 -15.73 1.84
N GLY A 285 -4.75 -16.61 2.81
CA GLY A 285 -4.09 -17.90 2.57
C GLY A 285 -2.57 -17.87 2.53
N TYR A 286 -1.95 -16.74 2.87
CA TYR A 286 -0.50 -16.57 2.96
C TYR A 286 0.00 -16.79 4.39
N GLN A 287 1.31 -17.01 4.52
CA GLN A 287 1.95 -17.21 5.82
C GLN A 287 3.04 -16.18 6.05
N TYR A 288 3.13 -15.68 7.29
CA TYR A 288 4.20 -14.81 7.75
C TYR A 288 4.98 -15.50 8.87
N ASP A 289 6.30 -15.57 8.71
CA ASP A 289 7.22 -16.06 9.74
C ASP A 289 7.81 -14.87 10.50
N SER A 290 7.45 -14.73 11.78
CA SER A 290 7.93 -13.63 12.61
C SER A 290 9.41 -13.73 13.00
N GLN A 291 10.01 -14.92 12.95
CA GLN A 291 11.42 -15.14 13.27
C GLN A 291 12.31 -14.75 12.10
N THR A 292 11.94 -15.19 10.89
CA THR A 292 12.72 -14.89 9.67
C THR A 292 12.29 -13.58 9.01
N LYS A 293 11.13 -13.02 9.41
CA LYS A 293 10.52 -11.83 8.81
C LYS A 293 10.21 -12.03 7.31
N GLU A 294 9.76 -13.22 6.96
CA GLU A 294 9.47 -13.62 5.59
C GLU A 294 7.97 -13.85 5.37
N ILE A 295 7.47 -13.46 4.20
CA ILE A 295 6.17 -13.86 3.68
C ILE A 295 6.37 -15.07 2.77
N THR A 296 5.54 -16.10 2.95
CA THR A 296 5.52 -17.28 2.08
C THR A 296 4.33 -17.21 1.13
N PHE A 297 4.65 -17.21 -0.16
CA PHE A 297 3.73 -17.39 -1.28
C PHE A 297 3.75 -18.85 -1.72
N ILE A 298 2.57 -19.41 -1.99
CA ILE A 298 2.43 -20.76 -2.52
C ILE A 298 1.72 -20.66 -3.85
N ASP A 299 2.37 -21.10 -4.92
CA ASP A 299 1.72 -21.22 -6.22
C ASP A 299 0.68 -22.35 -6.15
N PRO A 300 -0.63 -22.05 -6.32
CA PRO A 300 -1.69 -23.05 -6.17
C PRO A 300 -1.67 -24.12 -7.27
N GLN A 301 -1.02 -23.88 -8.40
CA GLN A 301 -0.92 -24.85 -9.50
C GLN A 301 0.31 -25.74 -9.38
N THR A 302 1.44 -25.19 -8.95
CA THR A 302 2.72 -25.91 -8.92
C THR A 302 3.16 -26.35 -7.53
N GLU A 303 2.45 -25.92 -6.47
CA GLU A 303 2.80 -26.08 -5.06
C GLU A 303 4.20 -25.54 -4.68
N LYS A 304 4.85 -24.80 -5.59
CA LYS A 304 6.14 -24.16 -5.33
C LYS A 304 5.96 -23.07 -4.29
N GLN A 305 6.93 -22.99 -3.39
CA GLN A 305 6.95 -21.99 -2.34
C GLN A 305 8.00 -20.94 -2.63
N THR A 306 7.60 -19.68 -2.55
CA THR A 306 8.50 -18.53 -2.61
C THR A 306 8.43 -17.79 -1.29
N ARG A 307 9.58 -17.67 -0.62
CA ARG A 307 9.74 -16.90 0.61
C ARG A 307 10.37 -15.56 0.27
N VAL A 308 9.75 -14.49 0.72
CA VAL A 308 10.23 -13.12 0.50
C VAL A 308 10.47 -12.47 1.84
N GLY A 309 11.71 -12.13 2.13
CA GLY A 309 12.07 -11.32 3.29
C GLY A 309 11.51 -9.92 3.14
N LEU A 310 10.91 -9.39 4.20
CA LEU A 310 10.46 -8.00 4.21
C LEU A 310 11.66 -7.06 4.13
N ASN A 311 11.56 -6.03 3.28
CA ASN A 311 12.54 -4.95 3.28
C ASN A 311 12.56 -4.26 4.64
N LEU A 312 13.69 -3.67 5.02
CA LEU A 312 13.85 -2.90 6.24
C LEU A 312 13.96 -1.42 5.88
N ILE A 313 13.05 -0.58 6.40
CA ILE A 313 13.09 0.85 6.19
C ILE A 313 13.98 1.47 7.27
N GLU A 314 14.96 2.26 6.83
CA GLU A 314 15.90 2.96 7.72
C GLU A 314 15.20 4.04 8.55
N GLU A 315 15.64 4.18 9.81
CA GLU A 315 15.03 5.04 10.83
C GLU A 315 14.84 6.48 10.39
N ASP A 316 15.87 7.11 9.80
CA ASP A 316 15.83 8.51 9.38
C ASP A 316 14.73 8.79 8.34
N PHE A 317 14.36 7.76 7.56
CA PHE A 317 13.32 7.88 6.52
C PHE A 317 11.90 7.65 7.06
N ILE A 318 11.75 7.05 8.24
CA ILE A 318 10.45 6.67 8.81
C ILE A 318 9.57 7.89 9.07
N LYS A 319 10.16 9.00 9.55
CA LYS A 319 9.40 10.21 9.87
C LYS A 319 8.68 10.77 8.64
N ASP A 320 9.40 10.88 7.52
CA ASP A 320 8.83 11.38 6.27
C ASP A 320 7.74 10.43 5.76
N LEU A 321 7.97 9.12 5.83
CA LEU A 321 6.96 8.11 5.45
C LEU A 321 5.70 8.16 6.31
N ARG A 322 5.84 8.41 7.63
CA ARG A 322 4.69 8.59 8.53
C ARG A 322 3.84 9.78 8.10
N GLN A 323 4.46 10.92 7.79
CA GLN A 323 3.75 12.10 7.30
C GLN A 323 2.99 11.81 6.00
N GLU A 324 3.57 11.02 5.11
CA GLU A 324 2.98 10.63 3.83
C GLU A 324 1.81 9.63 3.94
N THR A 325 1.64 8.94 5.08
CA THR A 325 0.43 8.14 5.32
C THR A 325 -0.81 9.00 5.62
N GLY A 326 -0.60 10.24 6.05
CA GLY A 326 -1.65 11.14 6.49
C GLY A 326 -2.17 10.85 7.90
N LEU A 327 -2.94 11.79 8.43
CA LEU A 327 -3.45 11.77 9.80
C LEU A 327 -4.73 10.92 9.91
N ALA A 328 -5.64 11.08 8.96
CA ALA A 328 -6.96 10.47 9.01
C ALA A 328 -7.44 10.02 7.64
N PHE A 329 -8.36 9.06 7.64
CA PHE A 329 -8.99 8.51 6.44
C PHE A 329 -10.49 8.78 6.49
N VAL A 330 -10.99 9.43 5.46
CA VAL A 330 -12.41 9.66 5.24
C VAL A 330 -12.83 8.88 4.01
N ASP A 331 -13.54 7.79 4.26
CA ASP A 331 -13.96 6.91 3.19
C ASP A 331 -15.06 7.54 2.32
N GLN A 332 -16.08 8.09 2.98
CA GLN A 332 -17.25 8.69 2.33
C GLN A 332 -17.61 10.03 2.94
N MET A 333 -18.21 10.89 2.12
CA MET A 333 -18.85 12.13 2.54
C MET A 333 -20.25 12.17 1.92
N LYS A 334 -21.29 12.47 2.71
CA LYS A 334 -22.69 12.46 2.25
C LYS A 334 -23.14 11.13 1.61
N GLY A 335 -22.52 10.01 1.98
CA GLY A 335 -22.80 8.68 1.44
C GLY A 335 -22.13 8.36 0.09
N GLU A 336 -21.29 9.25 -0.42
CA GLU A 336 -20.52 9.04 -1.66
C GLU A 336 -19.03 8.88 -1.35
N LEU A 337 -18.35 8.03 -2.13
CA LEU A 337 -16.89 7.85 -2.01
C LEU A 337 -16.20 9.14 -2.43
N ILE A 338 -15.34 9.67 -1.56
CA ILE A 338 -14.48 10.78 -1.95
C ILE A 338 -13.23 10.28 -2.66
N ARG A 339 -12.74 11.07 -3.62
CA ARG A 339 -11.59 10.72 -4.46
C ARG A 339 -10.31 10.52 -3.65
N ASN A 340 -10.01 11.49 -2.79
CA ASN A 340 -8.79 11.53 -1.98
C ASN A 340 -9.18 11.35 -0.50
N PRO A 341 -9.16 10.11 0.01
CA PRO A 341 -9.66 9.83 1.34
C PRO A 341 -8.69 10.23 2.45
N VAL A 342 -7.41 10.46 2.14
CA VAL A 342 -6.36 10.73 3.12
C VAL A 342 -6.29 12.22 3.46
N VAL A 343 -6.45 12.55 4.73
CA VAL A 343 -6.17 13.88 5.28
C VAL A 343 -4.67 13.99 5.53
N PRO A 344 -3.95 14.88 4.82
CA PRO A 344 -2.50 15.01 4.98
C PRO A 344 -2.15 15.68 6.31
N TYR A 345 -0.89 15.55 6.72
CA TYR A 345 -0.32 16.42 7.75
C TYR A 345 -0.30 17.88 7.24
N PRO A 346 -0.51 18.89 8.12
CA PRO A 346 -0.24 20.28 7.76
C PRO A 346 1.27 20.53 7.62
N ASP A 347 1.64 21.58 6.88
CA ASP A 347 3.06 21.97 6.69
C ASP A 347 3.82 22.18 8.01
N GLN A 348 3.11 22.59 9.07
CA GLN A 348 3.63 22.77 10.40
C GLN A 348 2.74 22.03 11.40
N MET A 349 3.30 20.98 12.01
CA MET A 349 2.63 20.24 13.06
C MET A 349 3.00 20.82 14.43
N PRO A 350 2.02 21.10 15.31
CA PRO A 350 2.31 21.46 16.70
C PRO A 350 3.05 20.33 17.43
N ALA A 351 3.80 20.67 18.49
CA ALA A 351 4.59 19.68 19.25
C ALA A 351 3.71 18.71 20.04
N VAL A 352 2.62 19.22 20.62
CA VAL A 352 1.58 18.43 21.29
C VAL A 352 0.25 18.81 20.67
N TRP A 353 -0.49 17.82 20.21
CA TRP A 353 -1.68 18.06 19.41
C TRP A 353 -2.76 17.00 19.62
N GLU A 354 -3.98 17.39 19.27
CA GLU A 354 -5.14 16.50 19.17
C GLU A 354 -5.89 16.80 17.87
N LEU A 355 -6.41 15.75 17.22
CA LEU A 355 -7.21 15.86 16.00
C LEU A 355 -8.64 15.39 16.26
N SER A 356 -9.60 16.28 16.09
CA SER A 356 -11.01 15.99 16.29
C SER A 356 -11.78 16.02 14.98
N LYS A 357 -12.47 14.93 14.63
CA LYS A 357 -13.41 14.89 13.50
C LYS A 357 -14.68 15.68 13.84
N GLN A 358 -15.11 16.55 12.93
CA GLN A 358 -16.35 17.31 13.02
C GLN A 358 -17.21 17.04 11.78
N GLU A 359 -18.50 16.83 11.99
CA GLU A 359 -19.49 16.65 10.93
C GLU A 359 -20.61 17.67 11.09
N ASP A 360 -20.94 18.39 10.01
CA ASP A 360 -22.02 19.37 10.03
C ASP A 360 -23.39 18.73 9.72
N GLU A 361 -24.47 19.50 9.86
CA GLU A 361 -25.84 19.01 9.60
C GLU A 361 -26.06 18.56 8.15
N LYS A 362 -25.18 18.95 7.22
CA LYS A 362 -25.24 18.57 5.80
C LYS A 362 -24.38 17.34 5.50
N GLY A 363 -23.74 16.74 6.51
CA GLY A 363 -22.84 15.59 6.35
C GLY A 363 -21.47 15.95 5.75
N ASN A 364 -21.07 17.23 5.78
CA ASN A 364 -19.69 17.61 5.45
C ASN A 364 -18.79 17.28 6.62
N ILE A 365 -17.64 16.66 6.32
CA ILE A 365 -16.63 16.32 7.31
C ILE A 365 -15.51 17.35 7.27
N SER A 366 -15.06 17.76 8.45
CA SER A 366 -13.85 18.55 8.66
C SER A 366 -13.09 18.03 9.87
N PHE A 367 -11.82 18.37 10.00
CA PHE A 367 -11.04 18.03 11.19
C PHE A 367 -10.51 19.30 11.84
N LEU A 368 -10.64 19.38 13.16
CA LEU A 368 -10.06 20.43 13.97
C LEU A 368 -8.76 19.91 14.56
N LEU A 369 -7.65 20.53 14.20
CA LEU A 369 -6.35 20.33 14.84
C LEU A 369 -6.23 21.34 15.98
N GLN A 370 -5.97 20.83 17.17
CA GLN A 370 -5.75 21.61 18.38
C GLN A 370 -4.30 21.46 18.82
N GLU A 371 -3.72 22.54 19.36
CA GLU A 371 -2.39 22.54 19.97
C GLU A 371 -2.48 22.80 21.46
N GLU A 372 -1.53 22.27 22.23
CA GLU A 372 -1.38 22.63 23.64
C GLU A 372 -0.67 23.98 23.78
N ASN A 373 -1.32 24.95 24.44
CA ASN A 373 -0.71 26.25 24.73
C ASN A 373 0.23 26.22 25.95
N ASP A 374 0.87 27.35 26.27
CA ASP A 374 1.79 27.48 27.42
C ASP A 374 1.14 27.16 28.79
N GLN A 375 -0.19 27.17 28.87
CA GLN A 375 -0.97 26.84 30.06
C GLN A 375 -1.37 25.35 30.13
N GLY A 376 -1.04 24.56 29.11
CA GLY A 376 -1.45 23.15 29.01
C GLY A 376 -2.87 22.95 28.49
N GLU A 377 -3.50 23.97 27.90
CA GLU A 377 -4.86 23.90 27.36
C GLU A 377 -4.84 23.67 25.84
N LEU A 378 -5.70 22.78 25.36
CA LEU A 378 -5.86 22.51 23.92
C LEU A 378 -6.68 23.60 23.25
N VAL A 379 -6.03 24.40 22.39
CA VAL A 379 -6.65 25.50 21.65
C VAL A 379 -6.69 25.20 20.14
N PRO A 380 -7.70 25.69 19.40
CA PRO A 380 -7.77 25.54 17.95
C PRO A 380 -6.54 26.10 17.23
N TYR A 381 -5.87 25.25 16.44
CA TYR A 381 -4.69 25.63 15.64
C TYR A 381 -5.01 25.72 14.15
N ALA A 382 -5.64 24.69 13.59
CA ALA A 382 -5.98 24.65 12.17
C ALA A 382 -7.23 23.80 11.92
N ARG A 383 -7.87 24.01 10.77
CA ARG A 383 -9.00 23.19 10.31
C ARG A 383 -8.69 22.57 8.96
N ALA A 384 -8.82 21.26 8.85
CA ALA A 384 -8.84 20.56 7.57
C ALA A 384 -10.27 20.49 7.04
N PHE A 385 -10.46 20.79 5.76
CA PHE A 385 -11.72 20.61 5.05
C PHE A 385 -11.44 20.03 3.66
N TYR A 386 -12.44 19.35 3.09
CA TYR A 386 -12.35 18.81 1.75
C TYR A 386 -12.72 19.88 0.72
N ASP A 387 -11.82 20.16 -0.21
CA ASP A 387 -12.05 21.00 -1.37
C ASP A 387 -12.64 20.13 -2.48
N GLU A 388 -13.93 20.27 -2.75
CA GLU A 388 -14.64 19.51 -3.79
C GLU A 388 -14.14 19.85 -5.20
N GLU A 389 -13.66 21.07 -5.47
CA GLU A 389 -13.16 21.46 -6.80
C GLU A 389 -11.79 20.86 -7.11
N LYS A 390 -10.94 20.75 -6.10
CA LYS A 390 -9.62 20.11 -6.21
C LYS A 390 -9.63 18.64 -5.80
N GLU A 391 -10.80 18.13 -5.43
CA GLU A 391 -11.03 16.79 -4.90
C GLU A 391 -10.06 16.39 -3.78
N GLY A 392 -9.63 17.33 -2.93
CA GLY A 392 -8.52 17.09 -1.98
C GLY A 392 -8.66 17.87 -0.67
N TRP A 393 -7.93 17.44 0.36
CA TRP A 393 -7.96 18.08 1.67
C TRP A 393 -7.09 19.34 1.71
N LYS A 394 -7.56 20.36 2.40
CA LYS A 394 -6.84 21.61 2.64
C LYS A 394 -6.88 22.00 4.10
N TRP A 395 -5.74 22.52 4.56
CA TRP A 395 -5.61 23.12 5.87
C TRP A 395 -5.83 24.64 5.82
N GLN A 396 -6.63 25.13 6.75
CA GLN A 396 -6.76 26.56 7.04
C GLN A 396 -6.27 26.82 8.46
N LYS A 397 -5.22 27.64 8.58
CA LYS A 397 -4.72 28.08 9.89
C LYS A 397 -5.79 28.92 10.59
N ILE A 398 -6.05 28.62 11.85
CA ILE A 398 -6.90 29.42 12.72
C ILE A 398 -6.01 30.41 13.44
N LEU A 399 -6.19 31.69 13.15
CA LEU A 399 -5.38 32.74 13.78
C LEU A 399 -5.83 32.98 15.22
N SER A 400 -4.87 33.08 16.13
CA SER A 400 -5.13 33.51 17.51
C SER A 400 -5.61 34.96 17.55
N ALA A 401 -6.20 35.40 18.66
CA ALA A 401 -6.60 36.80 18.83
C ALA A 401 -5.40 37.75 18.67
N GLU A 402 -4.23 37.38 19.18
CA GLU A 402 -3.00 38.17 19.08
C GLU A 402 -2.49 38.25 17.63
N GLU A 403 -2.50 37.12 16.91
CA GLU A 403 -2.12 37.09 15.49
C GLU A 403 -3.09 37.89 14.61
N LYS A 404 -4.39 37.82 14.91
CA LYS A 404 -5.40 38.65 14.24
C LYS A 404 -5.14 40.13 14.50
N LEU A 405 -4.85 40.51 15.74
CA LEU A 405 -4.52 41.90 16.11
C LEU A 405 -3.23 42.40 15.45
N ALA A 406 -2.22 41.52 15.26
CA ALA A 406 -0.98 41.87 14.60
C ALA A 406 -1.15 42.20 13.09
N GLN A 407 -2.20 41.67 12.45
CA GLN A 407 -2.49 41.92 11.03
C GLN A 407 -3.32 43.19 10.78
N VAL A 408 -3.81 43.83 11.84
CA VAL A 408 -4.67 45.01 11.78
C VAL A 408 -3.82 46.27 11.59
N PRO A 409 -4.29 47.26 10.80
CA PRO A 409 -3.60 48.53 10.67
C PRO A 409 -3.33 49.18 12.03
N GLN A 410 -2.07 49.51 12.30
CA GLN A 410 -1.70 50.30 13.46
C GLN A 410 -2.09 51.76 13.19
N ILE A 411 -2.99 52.31 14.00
CA ILE A 411 -3.47 53.69 13.87
C ILE A 411 -2.94 54.48 15.06
N GLU A 412 -2.21 55.56 14.78
CA GLU A 412 -1.61 56.40 15.82
C GLU A 412 -2.66 56.91 16.81
N GLY A 413 -2.44 56.64 18.10
CA GLY A 413 -3.35 57.04 19.17
C GLY A 413 -4.58 56.15 19.33
N LEU A 414 -4.68 55.00 18.64
CA LEU A 414 -5.72 54.00 18.86
C LEU A 414 -5.10 52.63 19.18
N LYS A 415 -5.70 51.93 20.15
CA LYS A 415 -5.36 50.54 20.50
C LYS A 415 -6.39 49.59 19.91
N ALA A 416 -5.92 48.61 19.13
CA ALA A 416 -6.76 47.52 18.65
C ALA A 416 -6.94 46.44 19.74
N LEU A 417 -8.17 45.96 19.89
CA LEU A 417 -8.55 44.91 20.85
C LEU A 417 -9.47 43.89 20.16
N TRP A 418 -9.31 42.62 20.48
CA TRP A 418 -10.22 41.56 20.04
C TRP A 418 -11.35 41.43 21.07
N GLN A 419 -12.59 41.67 20.64
CA GLN A 419 -13.78 41.58 21.51
C GLN A 419 -14.95 41.01 20.70
N GLU A 420 -15.65 40.00 21.25
CA GLU A 420 -16.87 39.42 20.63
C GLU A 420 -16.69 39.07 19.14
N GLU A 421 -15.62 38.36 18.82
CA GLU A 421 -15.27 37.93 17.45
C GLU A 421 -14.95 39.04 16.43
N LYS A 422 -14.76 40.28 16.90
CA LYS A 422 -14.36 41.41 16.06
C LYS A 422 -13.21 42.20 16.65
N ILE A 423 -12.59 43.02 15.81
CA ILE A 423 -11.52 43.92 16.22
C ILE A 423 -12.12 45.30 16.43
N ILE A 424 -11.99 45.83 17.64
CA ILE A 424 -12.40 47.18 17.97
C ILE A 424 -11.16 48.05 18.19
N TYR A 425 -11.25 49.32 17.82
CA TYR A 425 -10.28 50.33 18.20
C TYR A 425 -10.81 51.14 19.37
N GLN A 426 -9.98 51.30 20.39
CA GLN A 426 -10.21 52.23 21.50
C GLN A 426 -9.18 53.34 21.47
N ALA A 427 -9.58 54.55 21.86
CA ALA A 427 -8.69 55.68 21.89
C ALA A 427 -7.65 55.56 23.02
N GLU A 428 -6.38 55.85 22.71
CA GLU A 428 -5.31 55.93 23.70
C GLU A 428 -5.24 57.33 24.35
N ALA A 429 -4.53 57.43 25.47
CA ALA A 429 -4.26 58.71 26.11
C ALA A 429 -3.55 59.68 25.15
N ASN A 430 -4.07 60.89 25.00
CA ASN A 430 -3.59 61.94 24.07
C ASN A 430 -3.74 61.59 22.58
N ASN A 431 -4.74 60.79 22.21
CA ASN A 431 -5.06 60.53 20.81
C ASN A 431 -5.37 61.83 20.02
N PRO A 432 -5.08 61.87 18.71
CA PRO A 432 -5.30 63.05 17.87
C PRO A 432 -6.78 63.26 17.48
N TYR A 433 -7.69 62.38 17.93
CA TYR A 433 -9.08 62.34 17.50
C TYR A 433 -10.04 63.05 18.48
N GLY A 434 -9.53 63.51 19.62
CA GLY A 434 -10.34 64.22 20.62
C GLY A 434 -11.30 63.31 21.42
N LEU A 435 -11.05 62.00 21.40
CA LEU A 435 -11.80 60.99 22.16
C LEU A 435 -11.23 60.85 23.57
N GLU A 436 -12.05 60.43 24.54
CA GLU A 436 -11.56 60.07 25.87
C GLU A 436 -10.80 58.73 25.83
N GLU A 437 -9.83 58.54 26.72
CA GLU A 437 -9.08 57.27 26.80
C GLU A 437 -10.04 56.09 27.05
N GLY A 438 -9.94 55.05 26.23
CA GLY A 438 -10.82 53.88 26.26
C GLY A 438 -12.14 54.03 25.49
N GLU A 439 -12.42 55.21 24.93
CA GLU A 439 -13.62 55.44 24.12
C GLU A 439 -13.54 54.67 22.79
N TYR A 440 -14.67 54.10 22.35
CA TYR A 440 -14.79 53.37 21.09
C TYR A 440 -14.52 54.31 19.91
N ALA A 441 -13.50 53.97 19.11
CA ALA A 441 -13.06 54.74 17.95
C ALA A 441 -13.45 54.10 16.61
N GLY A 442 -13.89 52.83 16.62
CA GLY A 442 -14.33 52.12 15.42
C GLY A 442 -14.12 50.61 15.51
N GLU A 443 -14.47 49.90 14.44
CA GLU A 443 -14.25 48.46 14.29
C GLU A 443 -13.56 48.16 12.96
N PHE A 444 -12.70 47.15 12.97
CA PHE A 444 -12.10 46.57 11.77
C PHE A 444 -12.72 45.20 11.56
N VAL A 445 -13.38 45.03 10.42
CA VAL A 445 -13.85 43.73 9.96
C VAL A 445 -12.83 43.27 8.92
N PRO A 446 -11.95 42.30 9.24
CA PRO A 446 -11.11 41.70 8.21
C PRO A 446 -12.03 41.09 7.14
N ASN A 447 -11.75 41.35 5.87
CA ASN A 447 -12.36 40.54 4.81
C ASN A 447 -11.85 39.12 5.00
N VAL A 448 -12.74 38.22 5.44
CA VAL A 448 -12.46 36.79 5.64
C VAL A 448 -12.30 36.10 4.29
#